data_AF-A0A5E4PVD3-F1
#
_entry.id   AF-A0A5E4PVD3-F1
#
_cell.length_a   1.000
_cell.length_b   1.000
_cell.length_c   1.000
_cell.angle_alpha   90.00
_cell.angle_beta   90.00
_cell.angle_gamma   90.00
#
_symmetry.space_group_name_H-M   'P 1'
#
loop_
_entity.id
_entity.type
_entity.pdbx_description
1 polymer ?
#
loop_
_entity_poly.entity_id
_entity_poly.type
_entity_poly.pdbx_seq_one_letter_code
_entity_poly.pdbx_strand_id
1 'polypeptide(L)'
;MDTCVEIFRLTVANRNVQNMLRDPTQKFDVVISEWLYSELYAGFAAVYDCPNIWLSTLEPHWMVLRLLDEIPNPAYMPDSLSSKSPPLRFMERVEELYNSIKGRFVA
;
A
#
# COMPACT_ATOMS: atom_id res chain seq x y z
N MET A 1 -3.72 -8.91 -4.90
CA MET A 1 -3.18 -8.61 -3.56
C MET A 1 -2.27 -9.72 -3.06
N ASP A 2 -2.69 -10.99 -3.09
CA ASP A 2 -1.89 -12.12 -2.57
C ASP A 2 -0.47 -12.18 -3.11
N THR A 3 -0.28 -11.96 -4.41
CA THR A 3 1.06 -11.92 -5.02
C THR A 3 1.93 -10.79 -4.47
N CYS A 4 1.36 -9.60 -4.25
CA CYS A 4 2.09 -8.46 -3.68
C CYS A 4 2.58 -8.85 -2.28
N VAL A 5 1.68 -9.31 -1.42
CA VAL A 5 2.01 -9.74 -0.04
C VAL A 5 3.05 -10.86 -0.03
N GLU A 6 2.97 -11.80 -0.96
CA GLU A 6 3.97 -12.88 -1.07
C GLU A 6 5.35 -12.34 -1.44
N ILE A 7 5.44 -11.37 -2.35
CA ILE A 7 6.72 -10.70 -2.67
C ILE A 7 7.27 -10.00 -1.41
N PHE A 8 6.45 -9.27 -0.65
CA PHE A 8 6.86 -8.66 0.61
C PHE A 8 7.43 -9.70 1.58
N ARG A 9 6.72 -10.80 1.76
CA ARG A 9 7.11 -11.91 2.63
C ARG A 9 8.43 -12.53 2.19
N LEU A 10 8.60 -12.82 0.89
CA LEU A 10 9.83 -13.41 0.34
C LEU A 10 11.03 -12.48 0.50
N THR A 11 10.85 -11.17 0.31
CA THR A 11 11.92 -10.19 0.53
C THR A 11 12.33 -10.13 2.00
N VAL A 12 11.38 -10.08 2.94
CA VAL A 12 11.71 -10.10 4.38
C VAL A 12 12.38 -11.41 4.77
N ALA A 13 11.95 -12.54 4.22
CA ALA A 13 12.54 -13.85 4.48
C ALA A 13 13.92 -14.04 3.82
N ASN A 14 14.32 -13.18 2.89
CA ASN A 14 15.59 -13.28 2.20
C ASN A 14 16.76 -13.19 3.20
N ARG A 15 17.70 -14.14 3.12
CA ARG A 15 18.83 -14.22 4.05
C ARG A 15 19.67 -12.95 4.10
N ASN A 16 19.89 -12.29 2.97
CA ASN A 16 20.69 -11.05 2.92
C ASN A 16 19.96 -9.89 3.62
N VAL A 17 18.64 -9.80 3.44
CA VAL A 17 17.80 -8.83 4.15
C VAL A 17 17.83 -9.12 5.65
N GLN A 18 17.66 -10.39 6.07
CA GLN A 18 17.76 -10.78 7.48
C GLN A 18 19.13 -10.46 8.10
N ASN A 19 20.22 -10.69 7.36
CA ASN A 19 21.56 -10.35 7.83
C ASN A 19 21.70 -8.83 8.01
N MET A 20 21.22 -8.04 7.04
CA MET A 20 21.24 -6.58 7.09
C MET A 20 20.44 -6.04 8.29
N LEU A 21 19.25 -6.59 8.54
CA LEU A 21 18.38 -6.16 9.65
C LEU A 21 18.91 -6.56 11.04
N ARG A 22 19.74 -7.60 11.11
CA ARG A 22 20.32 -8.10 12.38
C ARG A 22 21.69 -7.51 12.68
N ASP A 23 22.31 -6.80 11.74
CA ASP A 23 23.60 -6.17 11.94
C ASP A 23 23.44 -4.82 12.68
N PRO A 24 23.83 -4.72 13.96
CA PRO A 24 23.66 -3.49 14.73
C PRO A 24 24.63 -2.38 14.31
N THR A 25 25.65 -2.71 13.49
CA THR A 25 26.66 -1.75 13.04
C THR A 25 26.20 -0.94 11.85
N GLN A 26 25.22 -1.43 11.09
CA GLN A 26 24.61 -0.71 9.97
C GLN A 26 23.64 0.35 10.48
N LYS A 27 23.73 1.55 9.89
CA LYS A 27 22.86 2.69 10.16
C LYS A 27 22.46 3.33 8.84
N PHE A 28 21.22 3.78 8.79
CA PHE A 28 20.65 4.47 7.63
C PHE A 28 19.93 5.72 8.11
N ASP A 29 20.05 6.81 7.36
CA ASP A 29 19.38 8.07 7.68
C ASP A 29 17.91 8.09 7.22
N VAL A 30 17.54 7.21 6.31
CA VAL A 30 16.19 7.11 5.74
C VAL A 30 15.95 5.73 5.14
N VAL A 31 14.71 5.25 5.25
CA VAL A 31 14.20 4.12 4.47
C VAL A 31 13.26 4.64 3.39
N ILE A 32 13.48 4.21 2.15
CA ILE A 32 12.54 4.42 1.05
C ILE A 32 11.95 3.06 0.71
N SER A 33 10.65 2.89 0.89
CA SER A 33 9.98 1.61 0.74
C SER A 33 8.81 1.69 -0.24
N GLU A 34 8.67 0.66 -1.08
CA GLU A 34 7.51 0.53 -1.96
C GLU A 34 6.25 0.24 -1.14
N TRP A 35 5.21 1.05 -1.35
CA TRP A 35 3.85 0.78 -0.93
C TRP A 35 3.10 0.11 -2.07
N LEU A 36 2.86 -1.19 -1.94
CA LEU A 36 2.10 -1.99 -2.91
C LEU A 36 1.07 -2.85 -2.18
N TYR A 37 0.01 -2.21 -1.68
CA TYR A 37 -1.06 -2.86 -0.90
C TYR A 37 -0.60 -3.53 0.40
N SER A 38 0.56 -3.12 0.94
CA SER A 38 1.08 -3.61 2.23
C SER A 38 2.01 -2.60 2.86
N GLU A 39 1.88 -2.43 4.17
CA GLU A 39 2.73 -1.57 4.98
C GLU A 39 3.95 -2.28 5.58
N LEU A 40 4.22 -3.55 5.21
CA LEU A 40 5.19 -4.42 5.89
C LEU A 40 6.60 -3.80 5.96
N TYR A 41 7.04 -3.11 4.91
CA TYR A 41 8.38 -2.51 4.85
C TYR A 41 8.58 -1.28 5.73
N ALA A 42 7.50 -0.65 6.25
CA ALA A 42 7.68 0.41 7.26
C ALA A 42 8.36 -0.10 8.53
N GLY A 43 8.33 -1.42 8.80
CA GLY A 43 9.07 -2.02 9.89
C GLY A 43 10.59 -1.80 9.81
N PHE A 44 11.16 -1.64 8.60
CA PHE A 44 12.60 -1.40 8.46
C PHE A 44 13.03 -0.06 9.05
N ALA A 45 12.21 0.97 8.89
CA ALA A 45 12.45 2.29 9.47
C ALA A 45 12.51 2.24 11.00
N ALA A 46 11.65 1.43 11.63
CA ALA A 46 11.68 1.19 13.07
C ALA A 46 12.93 0.43 13.55
N VAL A 47 13.46 -0.51 12.74
CA VAL A 47 14.70 -1.24 13.07
C VAL A 47 15.91 -0.30 13.10
N TYR A 48 15.98 0.65 12.17
CA TYR A 48 17.10 1.57 12.05
C TYR A 48 16.91 2.91 12.77
N ASP A 49 15.75 3.13 13.40
CA ASP A 49 15.37 4.36 14.08
C ASP A 49 15.51 5.60 13.17
N CYS A 50 14.92 5.51 11.97
CA CYS A 50 15.00 6.54 10.94
C CYS A 50 13.62 6.77 10.26
N PRO A 51 13.41 7.90 9.57
CA PRO A 51 12.16 8.15 8.85
C PRO A 51 11.93 7.17 7.69
N ASN A 52 10.65 6.87 7.41
CA ASN A 52 10.22 6.14 6.22
C ASN A 52 9.61 7.09 5.17
N ILE A 53 9.99 6.91 3.91
CA ILE A 53 9.35 7.52 2.74
C ILE A 53 8.66 6.40 1.96
N TRP A 54 7.34 6.46 1.87
CA TRP A 54 6.57 5.58 1.01
C TRP A 54 6.65 6.03 -0.43
N LEU A 55 7.08 5.11 -1.31
CA LEU A 55 7.04 5.25 -2.75
C LEU A 55 5.91 4.36 -3.28
N SER A 56 5.02 4.87 -4.12
CA SER A 56 4.06 4.01 -4.82
C SER A 56 4.23 4.14 -6.32
N THR A 57 4.35 3.00 -6.99
CA THR A 57 4.45 2.89 -8.44
C THR A 57 3.08 2.78 -9.14
N LEU A 58 2.00 2.76 -8.36
CA LEU A 58 0.62 2.75 -8.84
C LEU A 58 0.03 4.16 -8.90
N GLU A 59 -1.08 4.31 -9.62
CA GLU A 59 -1.84 5.56 -9.56
C GLU A 59 -2.37 5.84 -8.13
N PRO A 60 -2.60 7.13 -7.80
CA PRO A 60 -3.31 7.49 -6.58
C PRO A 60 -4.71 6.87 -6.57
N HIS A 61 -4.97 6.03 -5.58
CA HIS A 61 -6.25 5.36 -5.39
C HIS A 61 -6.64 5.36 -3.91
N TRP A 62 -7.87 4.94 -3.63
CA TRP A 62 -8.47 5.07 -2.32
C TRP A 62 -7.65 4.44 -1.18
N MET A 63 -6.91 3.34 -1.44
CA MET A 63 -6.15 2.65 -0.40
C MET A 63 -4.88 3.41 0.01
N VAL A 64 -4.16 4.02 -0.93
CA VAL A 64 -2.97 4.83 -0.59
C VAL A 64 -3.39 6.19 -0.01
N LEU A 65 -4.47 6.80 -0.54
CA LEU A 65 -4.94 8.10 -0.07
C LEU A 65 -5.46 8.06 1.37
N ARG A 66 -6.02 6.92 1.80
CA ARG A 66 -6.45 6.71 3.20
C ARG A 66 -5.32 6.81 4.22
N LEU A 67 -4.06 6.67 3.78
CA LEU A 67 -2.88 6.79 4.66
C LEU A 67 -2.51 8.25 4.92
N LEU A 68 -2.97 9.15 4.06
CA LEU A 68 -2.71 10.59 4.13
C LEU A 68 -3.88 11.34 4.76
N ASP A 69 -5.11 11.05 4.30
CA ASP A 69 -6.35 11.71 4.72
C ASP A 69 -7.55 10.76 4.61
N GLU A 70 -8.77 11.27 4.44
CA GLU A 70 -9.97 10.48 4.25
C GLU A 70 -10.00 9.71 2.92
N ILE A 71 -10.79 8.64 2.91
CA ILE A 71 -11.03 7.87 1.70
C ILE A 71 -11.87 8.70 0.73
N PRO A 72 -11.42 8.92 -0.51
CA PRO A 72 -12.17 9.71 -1.49
C PRO A 72 -13.52 9.07 -1.79
N ASN A 73 -14.49 9.92 -2.15
CA ASN A 73 -15.83 9.47 -2.44
C ASN A 73 -15.84 8.55 -3.69
N PRO A 74 -16.32 7.30 -3.57
CA PRO A 74 -16.29 6.32 -4.67
C PRO A 74 -17.17 6.70 -5.86
N ALA A 75 -18.04 7.70 -5.72
CA ALA A 75 -18.76 8.30 -6.83
C ALA A 75 -17.85 9.00 -7.86
N TYR A 76 -16.65 9.42 -7.43
CA TYR A 76 -15.71 10.22 -8.23
C TYR A 76 -14.34 9.56 -8.40
N MET A 77 -14.02 8.56 -7.60
CA MET A 77 -12.79 7.78 -7.71
C MET A 77 -13.13 6.28 -7.71
N PRO A 78 -13.06 5.59 -8.85
CA PRO A 78 -13.29 4.15 -8.91
C PRO A 78 -12.17 3.39 -8.20
N ASP A 79 -12.42 2.12 -7.86
CA ASP A 79 -11.41 1.23 -7.32
C ASP A 79 -10.24 1.05 -8.31
N SER A 80 -9.00 0.88 -7.84
CA SER A 80 -7.81 0.73 -8.70
C SER A 80 -7.85 -0.54 -9.57
N LEU A 81 -8.67 -1.53 -9.20
CA LEU A 81 -8.90 -2.73 -10.01
C LEU A 81 -10.17 -2.61 -10.88
N SER A 82 -10.92 -1.53 -10.77
CA SER A 82 -12.08 -1.26 -11.62
C SER A 82 -11.63 -0.80 -13.01
N SER A 83 -12.30 -1.31 -14.03
CA SER A 83 -12.10 -0.85 -15.42
C SER A 83 -12.87 0.44 -15.73
N LYS A 84 -13.60 1.00 -14.76
CA LYS A 84 -14.42 2.20 -14.95
C LYS A 84 -13.57 3.45 -14.76
N SER A 85 -13.90 4.50 -15.51
CA SER A 85 -13.27 5.81 -15.37
C SER A 85 -14.32 6.91 -15.23
N PRO A 86 -14.05 7.97 -14.45
CA PRO A 86 -14.96 9.11 -14.37
C PRO A 86 -15.17 9.78 -15.73
N PRO A 87 -16.37 10.35 -16.00
CA PRO A 87 -17.53 10.43 -15.11
C PRO A 87 -18.36 9.14 -15.07
N LEU A 88 -18.66 8.66 -13.86
CA LEU A 88 -19.44 7.44 -13.64
C LEU A 88 -20.95 7.68 -13.76
N ARG A 89 -21.68 6.76 -14.38
CA ARG A 89 -23.15 6.66 -14.39
C ARG A 89 -23.68 6.29 -13.01
N PHE A 90 -24.99 6.46 -12.81
CA PHE A 90 -25.62 6.16 -11.51
C PHE A 90 -25.31 4.76 -10.99
N MET A 91 -25.52 3.72 -11.81
CA MET A 91 -25.26 2.34 -11.39
C MET A 91 -23.78 2.04 -11.18
N GLU A 92 -22.90 2.67 -11.96
CA GLU A 92 -21.47 2.52 -11.79
C GLU A 92 -21.02 3.07 -10.43
N ARG A 93 -21.58 4.21 -9.98
CA ARG A 93 -21.31 4.76 -8.64
C ARG A 93 -21.80 3.84 -7.52
N VAL A 94 -22.95 3.19 -7.69
CA VAL A 94 -23.48 2.21 -6.71
C VAL A 94 -22.54 1.00 -6.62
N GLU A 95 -22.04 0.54 -7.75
CA GLU A 95 -21.10 -0.58 -7.81
C GLU A 95 -19.74 -0.23 -7.19
N GLU A 96 -19.18 0.96 -7.49
CA GLU A 96 -17.92 1.41 -6.86
C GLU A 96 -18.07 1.62 -5.35
N LEU A 97 -19.25 2.09 -4.89
CA LEU A 97 -19.55 2.17 -3.46
C LEU A 97 -19.57 0.77 -2.81
N TYR A 98 -20.22 -0.20 -3.46
CA TYR A 98 -20.23 -1.58 -2.98
C TYR A 98 -18.81 -2.18 -2.94
N ASN A 99 -18.02 -1.98 -4.00
CA ASN A 99 -16.63 -2.43 -4.06
C ASN A 99 -15.79 -1.82 -2.93
N SER A 100 -15.94 -0.51 -2.68
CA SER A 100 -15.24 0.19 -1.60
C SER A 100 -15.62 -0.35 -0.21
N ILE A 101 -16.91 -0.60 0.03
CA ILE A 101 -17.39 -1.18 1.30
C ILE A 101 -16.81 -2.59 1.46
N LYS A 102 -16.93 -3.43 0.43
CA LYS A 102 -16.38 -4.79 0.44
C LYS A 102 -14.87 -4.78 0.69
N GLY A 103 -14.12 -3.93 0.00
CA GLY A 103 -12.69 -3.77 0.17
C GLY A 103 -12.28 -3.29 1.56
N ARG A 104 -13.11 -2.49 2.25
CA ARG A 104 -12.82 -2.06 3.63
C ARG A 104 -13.05 -3.14 4.68
N PHE A 105 -14.02 -4.04 4.47
CA PHE A 105 -14.43 -5.02 5.49
C PHE A 105 -13.92 -6.44 5.25
N VAL A 106 -13.42 -6.74 4.04
CA VAL A 106 -13.01 -8.10 3.64
C VAL A 106 -11.51 -8.18 3.31
N ALA A 107 -10.84 -7.06 3.04
CA ALA A 107 -9.40 -7.01 2.77
C ALA A 107 -8.57 -6.80 4.04
#